data_AF-A0A2H9L1E5-F1
#
_entry.id   AF-A0A2H9L1E5-F1
#
_cell.length_a   1.000
_cell.length_b   1.000
_cell.length_c   1.000
_cell.angle_alpha   90.00
_cell.angle_beta   90.00
_cell.angle_gamma   90.00
#
_symmetry.space_group_name_H-M   'P 1'
#
loop_
_entity.id
_entity.type
_entity.pdbx_description
1 polymer ?
#
loop_
_entity_poly.entity_id
_entity_poly.type
_entity_poly.pdbx_seq_one_letter_code
_entity_poly.pdbx_strand_id
1 'polypeptide(L)'
;PNGSVLLADEGGISFSSRESMSDANRLLSKLLFIARHKDISILFISQNSANIEVNTIRQADYLLLKRPSLLQKDFERGKIRDVYGDVADDFKKLGGDRGLVYVYSDSFRGFASNALPSFWSERASKAFGRAKLK
;
A
#
# COMPACT_ATOMS: atom_id res chain seq x y z
N PRO A 1 -20.80 -1.66 2.19
CA PRO A 1 -21.88 -1.76 1.18
C PRO A 1 -21.37 -2.56 -0.02
N ASN A 2 -22.21 -3.11 -0.89
CA ASN A 2 -21.69 -3.68 -2.14
C ASN A 2 -21.14 -2.55 -3.03
N GLY A 3 -20.13 -2.83 -3.86
CA GLY A 3 -19.53 -1.81 -4.74
C GLY A 3 -18.73 -0.74 -3.99
N SER A 4 -18.41 -0.94 -2.71
CA SER A 4 -17.72 0.07 -1.89
C SER A 4 -16.20 -0.03 -1.98
N VAL A 5 -15.52 1.08 -1.79
CA VAL A 5 -14.05 1.12 -1.63
C VAL A 5 -13.69 1.26 -0.15
N LEU A 6 -12.87 0.35 0.36
CA LEU A 6 -12.28 0.41 1.69
C LEU A 6 -10.83 0.87 1.59
N LEU A 7 -10.52 2.00 2.22
CA LEU A 7 -9.15 2.50 2.33
C LEU A 7 -8.60 2.16 3.72
N ALA A 8 -7.52 1.39 3.75
CA ALA A 8 -6.81 1.03 4.98
C ALA A 8 -5.38 1.58 4.91
N ASP A 9 -5.16 2.74 5.53
CA ASP A 9 -3.82 3.34 5.65
C ASP A 9 -3.11 2.87 6.92
N GLU A 10 -1.84 3.22 7.06
CA GLU A 10 -0.95 2.78 8.13
C GLU A 10 -1.49 3.05 9.53
N GLY A 11 -2.23 4.14 9.74
CA GLY A 11 -2.92 4.40 11.00
C GLY A 11 -4.02 3.38 11.31
N GLY A 12 -4.78 2.94 10.29
CA GLY A 12 -5.80 1.90 10.42
C GLY A 12 -5.21 0.49 10.50
N ILE A 13 -4.11 0.23 9.78
CA ILE A 13 -3.37 -1.04 9.81
C ILE A 13 -2.63 -1.20 11.16
N SER A 14 -2.03 -0.14 11.68
CA SER A 14 -1.26 -0.19 12.95
C SER A 14 -2.16 -0.31 14.17
N PHE A 15 -3.36 0.28 14.12
CA PHE A 15 -4.39 0.09 15.15
C PHE A 15 -4.85 -1.37 15.21
N SER A 16 -4.83 -2.07 14.08
CA SER A 16 -5.16 -3.49 14.02
C SER A 16 -3.95 -4.39 14.34
N SER A 17 -2.72 -4.05 13.93
CA SER A 17 -1.54 -4.91 14.10
C SER A 17 -0.95 -4.96 15.51
N ARG A 18 -1.08 -3.88 16.31
CA ARG A 18 -0.64 -3.86 17.71
C ARG A 18 -1.55 -4.62 18.67
N GLU A 19 -2.77 -4.91 18.25
CA GLU A 19 -3.67 -5.84 18.94
C GLU A 19 -3.77 -7.11 18.10
N SER A 20 -2.76 -7.97 18.19
CA SER A 20 -2.66 -9.25 17.46
C SER A 20 -3.77 -10.28 17.78
N MET A 21 -4.87 -9.85 18.40
CA MET A 21 -6.11 -10.60 18.64
C MET A 21 -7.38 -9.71 18.59
N SER A 22 -7.33 -8.48 18.05
CA SER A 22 -8.53 -7.63 18.01
C SER A 22 -9.51 -8.04 16.92
N ASP A 23 -10.79 -7.79 17.18
CA ASP A 23 -11.89 -8.01 16.25
C ASP A 23 -11.68 -7.33 14.89
N ALA A 24 -10.86 -6.27 14.84
CA ALA A 24 -10.52 -5.54 13.61
C ALA A 24 -9.69 -6.38 12.62
N ASN A 25 -8.64 -7.09 13.07
CA ASN A 25 -7.87 -7.98 12.18
C ASN A 25 -8.75 -9.13 11.67
N ARG A 26 -9.57 -9.71 12.54
CA ARG A 26 -10.48 -10.80 12.17
C ARG A 26 -11.54 -10.32 11.18
N LEU A 27 -12.04 -9.10 11.36
CA LEU A 27 -12.97 -8.45 10.43
C LEU A 27 -12.30 -8.19 9.07
N LEU A 28 -11.08 -7.65 9.05
CA LEU A 28 -10.34 -7.37 7.83
C LEU A 28 -10.06 -8.66 7.04
N SER A 29 -9.63 -9.73 7.70
CA SER A 29 -9.44 -11.04 7.07
C SER A 29 -10.75 -11.60 6.52
N LYS A 30 -11.86 -11.50 7.26
CA LYS A 30 -13.20 -11.89 6.77
C LYS A 30 -13.64 -11.05 5.58
N LEU A 31 -13.35 -9.74 5.59
CA LEU A 31 -13.65 -8.82 4.51
C LEU A 31 -12.89 -9.21 3.24
N LEU A 32 -11.61 -9.56 3.34
CA LEU A 32 -10.81 -10.04 2.21
C LEU A 32 -11.45 -11.26 1.52
N PHE A 33 -11.93 -12.23 2.31
CA PHE A 33 -12.59 -13.42 1.76
C PHE A 33 -13.88 -13.11 0.99
N ILE A 34 -14.65 -12.11 1.43
CA ILE A 34 -15.93 -11.76 0.80
C ILE A 34 -15.79 -10.63 -0.23
N ALA A 35 -14.64 -9.96 -0.30
CA ALA A 35 -14.43 -8.73 -1.07
C ALA A 35 -14.80 -8.94 -2.54
N ARG A 36 -14.31 -10.02 -3.15
CA ARG A 36 -14.63 -10.35 -4.56
C ARG A 36 -16.11 -10.64 -4.80
N HIS A 37 -16.79 -11.28 -3.84
CA HIS A 37 -18.22 -11.60 -3.96
C HIS A 37 -19.14 -10.39 -3.75
N LYS A 38 -18.64 -9.36 -3.07
CA LYS A 38 -19.40 -8.16 -2.72
C LYS A 38 -19.00 -6.93 -3.55
N ASP A 39 -18.12 -7.12 -4.52
CA ASP A 39 -17.52 -6.07 -5.33
C ASP A 39 -16.92 -4.96 -4.46
N ILE A 40 -16.18 -5.37 -3.42
CA ILE A 40 -15.52 -4.45 -2.49
C ILE A 40 -14.06 -4.34 -2.92
N SER A 41 -13.65 -3.14 -3.30
CA SER A 41 -12.25 -2.84 -3.55
C SER A 41 -11.57 -2.43 -2.24
N ILE A 42 -10.47 -3.09 -1.87
CA ILE A 42 -9.73 -2.79 -0.65
C ILE A 42 -8.34 -2.28 -1.04
N LEU A 43 -8.00 -1.07 -0.62
CA LEU A 43 -6.70 -0.46 -0.85
C LEU A 43 -5.94 -0.35 0.48
N PHE A 44 -4.86 -1.13 0.59
CA PHE A 44 -3.92 -1.03 1.69
C PHE A 44 -2.79 -0.06 1.34
N ILE A 45 -2.49 0.87 2.25
CA ILE A 45 -1.38 1.81 2.12
C ILE A 45 -0.46 1.62 3.33
N SER A 46 0.81 1.29 3.05
CA SER A 46 1.83 1.19 4.09
C SER A 46 3.22 1.50 3.51
N GLN A 47 4.10 2.03 4.36
CA GLN A 47 5.52 2.25 4.12
C GLN A 47 6.32 0.96 4.13
N ASN A 48 5.92 -0.06 4.88
CA ASN A 48 6.61 -1.35 4.88
C ASN A 48 5.58 -2.47 4.87
N SER A 49 5.72 -3.40 3.91
CA SER A 49 4.83 -4.53 3.84
C SER A 49 4.73 -5.27 5.17
N ALA A 50 5.79 -5.33 5.99
CA ALA A 50 5.85 -5.97 7.31
C ALA A 50 4.66 -5.63 8.22
N ASN A 51 4.08 -4.43 8.08
CA ASN A 51 2.93 -3.98 8.85
C ASN A 51 1.60 -4.63 8.40
N ILE A 52 1.55 -5.14 7.17
CA ILE A 52 0.40 -5.83 6.58
C ILE A 52 0.55 -7.34 6.80
N GLU A 53 -0.54 -8.01 7.16
CA GLU A 53 -0.57 -9.46 7.32
C GLU A 53 -0.22 -10.18 6.00
N VAL A 54 0.55 -11.25 6.08
CA VAL A 54 1.17 -11.88 4.90
C VAL A 54 0.16 -12.48 3.92
N ASN A 55 -0.93 -13.07 4.41
CA ASN A 55 -1.97 -13.64 3.55
C ASN A 55 -2.78 -12.55 2.83
N THR A 56 -2.84 -11.33 3.38
CA THR A 56 -3.42 -10.18 2.70
C THR A 56 -2.61 -9.82 1.46
N ILE A 57 -1.28 -9.78 1.59
CA ILE A 57 -0.37 -9.54 0.45
C ILE A 57 -0.46 -10.67 -0.58
N ARG A 58 -0.54 -11.93 -0.14
CA ARG A 58 -0.67 -13.09 -1.04
C ARG A 58 -1.99 -13.11 -1.84
N GLN A 59 -3.04 -12.50 -1.31
CA GLN A 59 -4.35 -12.42 -1.96
C GLN A 59 -4.52 -11.14 -2.79
N ALA A 60 -3.58 -10.19 -2.71
CA ALA A 60 -3.67 -8.94 -3.43
C ALA A 60 -3.60 -9.18 -4.96
N ASP A 61 -4.55 -8.60 -5.68
CA ASP A 61 -4.57 -8.62 -7.15
C ASP A 61 -3.47 -7.72 -7.75
N TYR A 62 -3.11 -6.66 -7.02
CA TYR A 62 -2.13 -5.67 -7.43
C TYR A 62 -1.21 -5.32 -6.26
N LEU A 63 0.09 -5.24 -6.55
CA LEU A 63 1.06 -4.56 -5.72
C LEU A 63 1.52 -3.29 -6.45
N LEU A 64 1.31 -2.15 -5.81
CA LEU A 64 1.70 -0.83 -6.33
C LEU A 64 2.89 -0.33 -5.51
N LEU A 65 4.09 -0.37 -6.09
CA LEU A 65 5.33 -0.10 -5.38
C LEU A 65 5.85 1.29 -5.75
N LYS A 66 5.94 2.18 -4.78
CA LYS A 66 6.67 3.44 -4.92
C LYS A 66 8.16 3.20 -4.78
N ARG A 67 8.98 4.17 -5.21
CA ARG A 67 10.43 4.10 -5.02
C ARG A 67 10.73 3.91 -3.53
N PRO A 68 11.49 2.86 -3.14
CA PRO A 68 11.77 2.62 -1.75
C PRO A 68 12.81 3.61 -1.23
N SER A 69 12.70 3.99 0.03
CA SER A 69 13.83 4.58 0.75
C SER A 69 14.92 3.52 1.00
N LEU A 70 16.14 3.96 1.35
CA LEU A 70 17.29 3.06 1.52
C LEU A 70 16.98 1.90 2.47
N LEU A 71 16.55 2.21 3.70
CA LEU A 71 16.25 1.21 4.72
C LEU A 71 14.97 0.43 4.42
N GLN A 72 14.00 1.03 3.73
CA GLN A 72 12.75 0.35 3.40
C GLN A 72 13.01 -0.91 2.57
N LYS A 73 13.94 -0.85 1.60
CA LYS A 73 14.31 -2.04 0.83
C LYS A 73 14.89 -3.15 1.71
N ASP A 74 15.71 -2.79 2.69
CA ASP A 74 16.41 -3.75 3.56
C ASP A 74 15.45 -4.50 4.50
N PHE A 75 14.41 -3.81 4.97
CA PHE A 75 13.39 -4.35 5.88
C PHE A 75 12.14 -4.88 5.15
N GLU A 76 12.16 -4.95 3.83
CA GLU A 76 11.06 -5.52 3.07
C GLU A 76 11.05 -7.05 3.06
N ARG A 77 9.87 -7.63 2.85
CA ARG A 77 9.75 -9.09 2.72
C ARG A 77 10.44 -9.59 1.46
N GLY A 78 10.98 -10.80 1.53
CA GLY A 78 11.80 -11.41 0.48
C GLY A 78 11.30 -11.13 -0.94
N LYS A 79 10.06 -11.52 -1.27
CA LYS A 79 9.54 -11.34 -2.63
C LYS A 79 9.42 -9.87 -3.07
N ILE A 80 9.04 -8.96 -2.18
CA ILE A 80 8.92 -7.53 -2.50
C ILE A 80 10.32 -6.91 -2.65
N ARG A 81 11.26 -7.33 -1.79
CA ARG A 81 12.67 -6.95 -1.89
C ARG A 81 13.30 -7.43 -3.19
N ASP A 82 12.98 -8.63 -3.65
CA ASP A 82 13.43 -9.17 -4.94
C ASP A 82 12.91 -8.30 -6.09
N VAL A 83 11.61 -7.97 -6.09
CA VAL A 83 11.02 -7.05 -7.09
C VAL A 83 11.73 -5.69 -7.08
N TYR A 84 11.97 -5.10 -5.90
CA TYR A 84 12.75 -3.86 -5.81
C TYR A 84 14.18 -4.01 -6.32
N GLY A 85 14.78 -5.19 -6.20
CA GLY A 85 16.08 -5.52 -6.77
C GLY A 85 16.03 -5.50 -8.30
N ASP A 86 15.07 -6.22 -8.88
CA ASP A 86 14.91 -6.38 -10.32
C ASP A 86 14.70 -5.05 -11.06
N VAL A 87 14.04 -4.09 -10.42
CA VAL A 87 13.69 -2.79 -11.04
C VAL A 87 14.44 -1.59 -10.46
N ALA A 88 15.51 -1.82 -9.69
CA ALA A 88 16.25 -0.76 -9.00
C ALA A 88 16.84 0.29 -9.95
N ASP A 89 17.42 -0.15 -11.06
CA ASP A 89 18.05 0.74 -12.04
C ASP A 89 17.03 1.61 -12.76
N ASP A 90 15.85 1.07 -13.04
CA ASP A 90 14.78 1.82 -13.69
C ASP A 90 14.15 2.84 -12.74
N PHE A 91 14.00 2.52 -11.46
CA PHE A 91 13.64 3.51 -10.43
C PHE A 91 14.66 4.66 -10.35
N LYS A 92 15.95 4.38 -10.59
CA LYS A 92 17.00 5.40 -10.61
C LYS A 92 16.90 6.26 -11.87
N LYS A 93 16.75 5.65 -13.05
CA LYS A 93 16.62 6.36 -14.34
C LYS A 93 15.36 7.22 -14.42
N LEU A 94 14.23 6.71 -13.93
CA LEU A 94 12.93 7.37 -13.96
C LEU A 94 12.68 8.27 -12.75
N GLY A 95 13.62 8.37 -11.81
CA GLY A 95 13.43 8.99 -10.50
C GLY A 95 13.12 10.48 -10.47
N GLY A 96 13.14 11.16 -11.63
CA GLY A 96 12.64 12.54 -11.76
C GLY A 96 11.11 12.65 -11.67
N ASP A 97 10.40 11.55 -11.90
CA ASP A 97 8.94 11.49 -11.84
C ASP A 97 8.44 11.16 -10.42
N ARG A 98 7.74 12.12 -9.80
CA ARG A 98 7.12 11.94 -8.46
C ARG A 98 5.91 11.00 -8.50
N GLY A 99 5.24 10.93 -9.65
CA GLY A 99 4.11 10.06 -9.92
C GLY A 99 4.49 8.60 -10.08
N LEU A 100 5.77 8.30 -10.32
CA LEU A 100 6.29 6.98 -10.65
C LEU A 100 5.82 5.91 -9.67
N VAL A 101 5.31 4.82 -10.21
CA VAL A 101 4.90 3.62 -9.48
C VAL A 101 5.23 2.39 -10.33
N TYR A 102 5.77 1.36 -9.70
CA TYR A 102 5.92 0.06 -10.32
C TYR A 102 4.69 -0.79 -10.00
N VAL A 103 3.99 -1.22 -11.04
CA VAL A 103 2.82 -2.11 -10.92
C VAL A 103 3.31 -3.54 -11.05
N TYR A 104 2.94 -4.36 -10.08
CA TYR A 104 3.16 -5.81 -10.09
C TYR A 104 1.81 -6.50 -9.96
N SER A 105 1.28 -6.98 -11.08
CA SER A 105 0.09 -7.84 -11.15
C SER A 105 0.29 -8.93 -12.20
N ASP A 106 -0.73 -9.77 -12.36
CA ASP A 106 -0.78 -10.75 -13.46
C ASP A 106 -1.02 -10.07 -14.81
N SER A 107 -1.88 -9.05 -14.84
CA SER A 107 -2.27 -8.33 -16.06
C SER A 107 -1.23 -7.33 -16.56
N PHE A 108 -0.38 -6.80 -15.67
CA PHE A 108 0.63 -5.81 -16.04
C PHE A 108 1.81 -5.82 -15.06
N ARG A 109 3.01 -5.76 -15.62
CA ARG A 109 4.26 -5.59 -14.87
C ARG A 109 5.09 -4.51 -15.54
N GLY A 110 5.28 -3.39 -14.86
CA GLY A 110 5.98 -2.26 -15.43
C GLY A 110 5.74 -0.96 -14.67
N PHE A 111 6.38 0.09 -15.16
CA PHE A 111 6.22 1.43 -14.59
C PHE A 111 4.98 2.13 -15.15
N ALA A 112 4.28 2.82 -14.27
CA ALA A 112 3.24 3.78 -14.58
C ALA A 112 3.54 5.10 -13.86
N SER A 113 2.84 6.16 -14.28
CA SER A 113 2.92 7.48 -13.64
C SER A 113 1.54 8.03 -13.39
N ASN A 114 1.36 8.65 -12.22
CA ASN A 114 0.11 9.26 -11.80
C ASN A 114 0.32 10.75 -11.59
N ALA A 115 -0.57 11.57 -12.17
CA ALA A 115 -0.65 12.97 -11.82
C ALA A 115 -1.20 13.13 -10.39
N LEU A 116 -0.88 14.26 -9.75
CA LEU A 116 -1.55 14.63 -8.51
C LEU A 116 -3.05 14.84 -8.80
N PRO A 117 -3.94 14.44 -7.87
CA PRO A 117 -5.35 14.73 -8.00
C PRO A 117 -5.60 16.22 -8.19
N SER A 118 -6.59 16.60 -9.00
CA SER A 118 -6.92 18.01 -9.29
C SER A 118 -7.24 18.84 -8.05
N PHE A 119 -7.68 18.19 -6.97
CA PHE A 119 -7.97 18.80 -5.67
C PHE A 119 -6.78 18.80 -4.70
N TRP A 120 -5.62 18.29 -5.10
CA TRP A 120 -4.43 18.28 -4.24
C TRP A 120 -3.99 19.72 -3.92
N SER A 121 -3.59 19.94 -2.68
CA SER A 121 -3.01 21.21 -2.23
C SER A 121 -2.02 20.97 -1.10
N GLU A 122 -1.07 21.89 -0.92
CA GLU A 122 -0.13 21.89 0.22
C GLU A 122 -0.88 21.82 1.56
N ARG A 123 -2.03 22.50 1.63
CA ARG A 123 -2.94 22.49 2.79
C ARG A 123 -3.49 21.09 3.05
N ALA A 124 -3.97 20.39 2.02
CA ALA A 124 -4.44 19.02 2.15
C ALA A 124 -3.31 18.08 2.59
N SER A 125 -2.11 18.24 2.03
CA SER A 125 -0.93 17.42 2.37
C SER A 125 -0.45 17.60 3.81
N LYS A 126 -0.63 18.80 4.41
CA LYS A 126 -0.14 19.12 5.76
C LYS A 126 -1.26 19.23 6.80
N ALA A 127 -2.50 18.86 6.45
CA ALA A 127 -3.68 19.00 7.30
C ALA A 127 -3.51 18.34 8.67
N PHE A 128 -2.80 17.20 8.74
CA PHE A 128 -2.53 16.46 9.96
C PHE A 128 -1.16 16.72 10.59
N GLY A 129 -0.35 17.64 10.03
CA GLY A 129 1.00 17.92 10.53
C GLY A 129 1.05 18.54 11.94
N ARG A 130 -0.08 19.04 12.45
CA ARG A 130 -0.22 19.57 13.82
C ARG A 130 -0.87 18.59 14.80
N ALA A 131 -1.19 17.37 14.37
CA ALA A 131 -1.73 16.36 15.27
C ALA A 131 -0.69 16.01 16.35
N LYS A 132 -1.00 16.26 17.62
CA LYS A 132 -0.17 15.81 18.74
C LYS A 132 -0.45 14.33 18.96
N LEU A 133 0.58 13.50 18.79
CA LEU A 133 0.56 12.12 19.28
C LEU A 133 0.50 12.17 20.81
N LYS A 134 -0.50 11.54 21.41
CA LYS A 134 -0.59 11.30 22.85
C LYS A 134 0.26 10.11 23.23
#